data_AF-A0A1E7E7G4-F1
#
_entry.id   AF-A0A1E7E7G4-F1
#
_cell.length_a   1.000
_cell.length_b   1.000
_cell.length_c   1.000
_cell.angle_alpha   90.00
_cell.angle_beta   90.00
_cell.angle_gamma   90.00
#
_symmetry.space_group_name_H-M   'P 1'
#
loop_
_entity.id
_entity.type
_entity.pdbx_description
1 polymer ?
#
loop_
_entity_poly.entity_id
_entity_poly.type
_entity_poly.pdbx_seq_one_letter_code
_entity_poly.pdbx_strand_id
1 'polypeptide(L)'
;MTKKEQLYFLLNGLDNGEIEINNFTNQFMKIFDLEIDYDELSKEEYTILGNVSDMAARFSDSEEDLKLPNVYYSEKQIREEVTRSLEALA
;
A
#
# COMPACT_ATOMS: atom_id res chain seq x y z
N MET A 1 0.61 15.33 11.52
CA MET A 1 1.13 14.37 10.55
C MET A 1 0.59 14.75 9.18
N THR A 2 1.43 15.08 8.21
CA THR A 2 1.02 15.35 6.81
C THR A 2 0.42 14.08 6.17
N LYS A 3 -0.18 14.19 4.98
CA LYS A 3 -0.72 13.02 4.28
C LYS A 3 0.38 12.07 3.84
N LYS A 4 1.50 12.61 3.35
CA LYS A 4 2.74 11.86 3.13
C LYS A 4 3.19 11.11 4.39
N GLU A 5 3.35 11.78 5.52
CA GLU A 5 3.78 11.12 6.76
C GLU A 5 2.79 10.01 7.21
N GLN A 6 1.49 10.18 6.97
CA GLN A 6 0.49 9.12 7.25
C GLN A 6 0.68 7.89 6.36
N LEU A 7 1.01 8.05 5.07
CA LEU A 7 1.32 6.93 4.18
C LEU A 7 2.55 6.15 4.67
N TYR A 8 3.61 6.85 5.06
CA TYR A 8 4.80 6.21 5.64
C TYR A 8 4.50 5.51 6.97
N PHE A 9 3.66 6.11 7.82
CA PHE A 9 3.19 5.46 9.05
C PHE A 9 2.46 4.15 8.75
N LEU A 10 1.58 4.13 7.73
CA LEU A 10 0.87 2.94 7.30
C LEU A 10 1.82 1.85 6.75
N LEU A 11 2.81 2.22 5.92
CA LEU A 11 3.80 1.27 5.41
C LEU A 11 4.57 0.59 6.55
N ASN A 12 5.15 1.38 7.44
CA ASN A 12 5.90 0.86 8.59
C ASN A 12 5.01 0.03 9.53
N GLY A 13 3.78 0.49 9.77
CA GLY A 13 2.84 -0.22 10.63
C GLY A 13 2.41 -1.57 10.04
N LEU A 14 2.22 -1.66 8.72
CA LEU A 14 1.97 -2.96 8.09
C LEU A 14 3.23 -3.84 8.19
N ASP A 15 4.40 -3.34 7.80
CA ASP A 15 5.66 -4.10 7.80
C ASP A 15 5.99 -4.70 9.18
N ASN A 16 5.79 -3.91 10.24
CA ASN A 16 6.01 -4.34 11.63
C ASN A 16 4.90 -5.23 12.21
N GLY A 17 3.81 -5.47 11.47
CA GLY A 17 2.66 -6.26 11.94
C GLY A 17 1.77 -5.52 12.95
N GLU A 18 1.90 -4.21 13.06
CA GLU A 18 1.11 -3.35 13.95
C GLU A 18 -0.25 -2.97 13.34
N ILE A 19 -0.36 -3.03 12.01
CA ILE A 19 -1.57 -2.73 11.25
C ILE A 19 -2.01 -3.98 10.49
N GLU A 20 -3.28 -4.34 10.64
CA GLU A 20 -3.90 -5.43 9.88
C GLU A 20 -4.15 -5.03 8.42
N ILE A 21 -4.05 -5.99 7.49
CA ILE A 21 -4.12 -5.75 6.04
C ILE A 21 -5.39 -5.00 5.60
N ASN A 22 -6.54 -5.33 6.18
CA ASN A 22 -7.81 -4.66 5.85
C ASN A 22 -7.83 -3.20 6.27
N ASN A 23 -7.22 -2.85 7.41
CA ASN A 23 -7.13 -1.45 7.83
C ASN A 23 -6.11 -0.70 6.97
N PHE A 24 -4.96 -1.33 6.72
CA PHE A 24 -3.92 -0.78 5.85
C PHE A 24 -4.47 -0.43 4.47
N THR A 25 -5.05 -1.40 3.76
CA THR A 25 -5.51 -1.22 2.36
C THR A 25 -6.54 -0.09 2.26
N ASN A 26 -7.56 -0.10 3.12
CA ASN A 26 -8.60 0.93 3.13
C ASN A 26 -8.06 2.33 3.42
N GLN A 27 -7.21 2.49 4.43
CA GLN A 27 -6.67 3.81 4.79
C GLN A 27 -5.63 4.29 3.78
N PHE A 28 -4.79 3.40 3.28
CA PHE A 28 -3.73 3.73 2.33
C PHE A 28 -4.33 4.24 1.02
N MET A 29 -5.29 3.51 0.44
CA MET A 29 -6.03 3.95 -0.74
C MET A 29 -6.74 5.28 -0.51
N LYS A 30 -7.46 5.41 0.61
CA LYS A 30 -8.16 6.66 0.91
C LYS A 30 -7.21 7.86 0.93
N ILE A 31 -6.06 7.71 1.57
CA ILE A 31 -5.10 8.80 1.67
C ILE A 31 -4.44 9.08 0.31
N PHE A 32 -3.94 8.04 -0.36
CA PHE A 32 -3.20 8.20 -1.62
C PHE A 32 -4.09 8.59 -2.79
N ASP A 33 -5.29 8.03 -2.91
CA ASP A 33 -6.16 8.27 -4.07
C ASP A 33 -7.05 9.51 -3.90
N LEU A 34 -7.37 9.92 -2.67
CA LEU A 34 -8.40 10.95 -2.42
C LEU A 34 -7.93 12.16 -1.60
N GLU A 35 -6.90 12.03 -0.76
CA GLU A 35 -6.61 13.06 0.26
C GLU A 35 -5.25 13.73 0.12
N ILE A 36 -4.25 13.07 -0.48
CA ILE A 36 -2.93 13.66 -0.67
C ILE A 36 -2.92 14.63 -1.85
N ASP A 37 -2.15 15.71 -1.72
CA ASP A 37 -1.76 16.52 -2.87
C ASP A 37 -0.52 15.88 -3.50
N TYR A 38 -0.62 15.43 -4.76
CA TYR A 38 0.48 14.75 -5.43
C TYR A 38 1.72 15.63 -5.62
N ASP A 39 1.59 16.95 -5.56
CA ASP A 39 2.74 17.87 -5.58
C ASP A 39 3.61 17.75 -4.30
N GLU A 40 3.12 17.09 -3.25
CA GLU A 40 3.90 16.75 -2.03
C GLU A 40 4.87 15.56 -2.24
N LEU A 41 4.71 14.80 -3.33
CA LEU A 41 5.48 13.59 -3.60
C LEU A 41 6.56 13.84 -4.64
N SER A 42 7.74 13.23 -4.43
CA SER A 42 8.70 13.06 -5.51
C SER A 42 8.12 12.12 -6.59
N LYS A 43 8.67 12.18 -7.81
CA LYS A 43 8.25 11.25 -8.89
C LYS A 43 8.44 9.79 -8.49
N GLU A 44 9.50 9.50 -7.74
CA GLU A 44 9.81 8.17 -7.24
C GLU A 44 8.79 7.73 -6.18
N GLU A 45 8.50 8.61 -5.21
CA GLU A 45 7.48 8.37 -4.18
C GLU A 45 6.10 8.13 -4.80
N TYR A 46 5.68 8.97 -5.75
CA TYR A 46 4.42 8.79 -6.46
C TYR A 46 4.33 7.42 -7.14
N THR A 47 5.43 6.97 -7.77
CA THR A 47 5.46 5.69 -8.49
C THR A 47 5.37 4.52 -7.51
N ILE A 48 6.16 4.53 -6.44
CA ILE A 48 6.22 3.45 -5.45
C ILE A 48 4.91 3.37 -4.66
N LEU A 49 4.45 4.50 -4.10
CA LEU A 49 3.22 4.56 -3.32
C LEU A 49 1.99 4.27 -4.20
N GLY A 50 2.02 4.65 -5.49
CA GLY A 50 0.99 4.30 -6.45
C GLY A 50 0.90 2.80 -6.72
N ASN A 51 2.03 2.10 -6.82
CA ASN A 51 2.04 0.64 -6.95
C ASN A 51 1.44 -0.05 -5.72
N VAL A 52 1.77 0.42 -4.53
CA VAL A 52 1.17 -0.08 -3.28
C VAL A 52 -0.35 0.18 -3.26
N SER A 53 -0.81 1.36 -3.71
CA SER A 53 -2.25 1.67 -3.81
C SER A 53 -2.97 0.75 -4.80
N ASP A 54 -2.41 0.50 -5.99
CA ASP A 54 -3.00 -0.43 -6.98
C ASP A 54 -3.11 -1.84 -6.41
N MET A 55 -2.08 -2.33 -5.72
CA MET A 55 -2.13 -3.62 -5.06
C MET A 55 -3.16 -3.67 -3.93
N ALA A 56 -3.27 -2.60 -3.15
CA ALA A 56 -4.25 -2.48 -2.08
C ALA A 56 -5.70 -2.49 -2.60
N ALA A 57 -5.97 -1.83 -3.73
CA ALA A 57 -7.28 -1.82 -4.39
C ALA A 57 -7.70 -3.21 -4.91
N ARG A 58 -6.73 -4.11 -5.04
CA ARG A 58 -6.90 -5.45 -5.59
C ARG A 58 -6.55 -6.52 -4.56
N PHE A 59 -6.57 -6.17 -3.28
CA PHE A 59 -6.45 -7.12 -2.19
C PHE A 59 -7.66 -8.07 -2.18
N SER A 60 -7.41 -9.36 -1.97
CA SER A 60 -8.44 -10.34 -1.63
C SER A 60 -7.88 -11.42 -0.70
N ASP A 61 -8.69 -11.84 0.27
CA ASP A 61 -8.45 -12.97 1.16
C ASP A 61 -9.19 -14.25 0.70
N SER A 62 -9.93 -14.18 -0.40
CA SER A 62 -10.65 -15.31 -0.99
C SER A 62 -9.70 -16.20 -1.82
N GLU A 63 -9.63 -17.49 -1.49
CA GLU A 63 -8.85 -18.46 -2.27
C GLU A 63 -9.32 -18.55 -3.74
N GLU A 64 -10.61 -18.35 -4.02
CA GLU A 64 -11.13 -18.39 -5.39
C GLU A 64 -10.69 -17.17 -6.19
N ASP A 65 -10.69 -15.99 -5.57
CA ASP A 65 -10.21 -14.76 -6.20
C ASP A 65 -8.72 -14.88 -6.52
N LEU A 66 -7.94 -15.45 -5.58
CA LEU A 66 -6.49 -15.63 -5.73
C LEU A 66 -6.11 -16.70 -6.77
N LYS A 67 -7.05 -17.53 -7.24
CA LYS A 67 -6.82 -18.41 -8.41
C LYS A 67 -6.86 -17.65 -9.73
N LEU A 68 -7.44 -16.45 -9.77
CA LEU A 68 -7.50 -15.64 -10.98
C LEU A 68 -6.13 -15.00 -11.27
N PRO A 69 -5.48 -15.35 -12.39
CA PRO A 69 -4.12 -14.91 -12.66
C PRO A 69 -4.07 -13.40 -12.89
N ASN A 70 -3.16 -12.73 -12.19
CA ASN A 70 -2.89 -11.30 -12.31
C ASN A 70 -4.11 -10.40 -12.03
N VAL A 71 -5.09 -10.85 -11.24
CA VAL A 71 -6.27 -10.04 -10.87
C VAL A 71 -6.17 -9.52 -9.44
N TYR A 72 -5.90 -10.39 -8.47
CA TYR A 72 -5.87 -10.05 -7.05
C TYR A 72 -4.51 -10.30 -6.42
N TYR A 73 -4.26 -9.62 -5.30
CA TYR A 73 -3.09 -9.80 -4.47
C TYR A 73 -3.48 -10.32 -3.10
N SER A 74 -2.72 -11.31 -2.62
CA SER A 74 -2.81 -11.80 -1.24
C SER A 74 -2.14 -10.83 -0.27
N GLU A 75 -2.46 -10.95 1.02
CA GLU A 75 -1.79 -10.19 2.09
C GLU A 75 -0.27 -10.37 2.04
N LYS A 76 0.21 -11.60 1.80
CA LYS A 76 1.63 -11.89 1.69
C LYS A 76 2.31 -11.05 0.59
N GLN A 77 1.70 -10.99 -0.59
CA GLN A 77 2.27 -10.23 -1.72
C GLN A 77 2.29 -8.72 -1.43
N ILE A 78 1.25 -8.19 -0.78
CA ILE A 78 1.21 -6.77 -0.40
C ILE A 78 2.28 -6.47 0.66
N ARG A 79 2.46 -7.34 1.67
CA ARG A 79 3.52 -7.17 2.67
C ARG A 79 4.90 -7.20 2.05
N GLU A 80 5.17 -8.15 1.14
CA GLU A 80 6.44 -8.21 0.40
C GLU A 80 6.71 -6.94 -0.42
N GLU A 81 5.67 -6.36 -1.05
CA GLU A 81 5.81 -5.09 -1.77
C GLU A 81 6.03 -3.90 -0.83
N VAL A 82 5.36 -3.88 0.33
CA VAL A 82 5.56 -2.83 1.34
C VAL A 82 6.99 -2.85 1.88
N THR A 83 7.55 -4.03 2.19
CA THR A 83 8.95 -4.15 2.60
C THR A 83 9.90 -3.59 1.53
N ARG A 84 9.71 -3.99 0.26
CA ARG A 84 10.52 -3.47 -0.87
C ARG A 84 10.37 -1.97 -1.07
N SER A 85 9.15 -1.46 -0.90
CA SER A 85 8.86 -0.03 -1.00
C SER A 85 9.60 0.76 0.07
N LEU A 86 9.62 0.26 1.31
CA LEU A 86 10.37 0.88 2.41
C LEU A 86 11.89 0.85 2.15
N GLU A 87 12.43 -0.25 1.62
CA GLU A 87 13.84 -0.34 1.22
C GLU A 87 14.20 0.66 0.12
N ALA A 88 13.31 0.89 -0.85
CA ALA A 88 13.53 1.82 -1.95
C ALA A 88 13.36 3.30 -1.55
N LEU A 89 12.58 3.59 -0.51
CA LEU A 89 12.30 4.94 -0.02
C LEU A 89 13.24 5.41 1.10
N ALA A 90 14.19 4.56 1.52
CA ALA A 90 15.20 4.84 2.55
C ALA A 90 16.37 5.69 2.01
#